data_AF-A0A942AT25-F1
#
_entry.id   AF-A0A942AT25-F1
#
_cell.length_a   1.000
_cell.length_b   1.000
_cell.length_c   1.000
_cell.angle_alpha   90.00
_cell.angle_beta   90.00
_cell.angle_gamma   90.00
#
_symmetry.space_group_name_H-M   'P 1'
#
loop_
_entity.id
_entity.type
_entity.pdbx_description
1 polymer ?
#
loop_
_entity_poly.entity_id
_entity_poly.type
_entity_poly.pdbx_seq_one_letter_code
_entity_poly.pdbx_strand_id
1 'polypeptide(L)'
;MFDEILQWFSSHLSNLTDALVYCAIAGVTLIGVFKCLIPLITTTHALRRAITRLQQDAGTRQGTPVWQEKRFMGNRLKNCWLRFLQNAEQLDRRGLPCNVEDYINDDTVIHGPGNAQLADLIPGLLTSLGILGTFMGMMDGLGGLDFSNADKIIEGIPTLLTGMQFAFGTSVAGVSCSICFNIINRILQGSSYRAIDDFVSNFTSLAMSRPLDNDVQLICQNQDSNHMLSTLTDTLPGQLAGAMEHSVRSAMQPVSQAMDNFLMGATRAQVDGVGRIVGSFVQQMNASLSDQLLTLGRTMTEVNQHQQASLEQVRQSLNAAAAIQVDMRQLHDVTNDVIAHFEQYIKELSAARSRDEGFERSSADLLTRLGKVSDQQLSALNRIRAGQEELARVTEQFTRQSSETTAAMKQSSNATTQELSGVADAMKQSAAELSAGCQNFTQSVVSGLSQSLGMFDASMQGLMAMMGETTDKLSGTDSAEATRQAAETQRLLTALKESIDAATAALRQKEG
;
A
#
# COMPACT_ATOMS: atom_id res chain seq x y z
N MET A 1 -26.53 49.26 36.94
CA MET A 1 -26.34 49.79 35.58
C MET A 1 -25.01 49.36 34.94
N PHE A 2 -23.81 49.76 35.42
CA PHE A 2 -22.55 49.32 34.78
C PHE A 2 -22.27 47.82 35.00
N ASP A 3 -22.52 47.30 36.21
CA ASP A 3 -22.42 45.87 36.52
C ASP A 3 -23.48 45.02 35.78
N GLU A 4 -24.71 45.53 35.64
CA GLU A 4 -25.76 44.85 34.85
C GLU A 4 -25.42 44.80 33.35
N ILE A 5 -24.79 45.83 32.80
CA ILE A 5 -24.32 45.85 31.41
C ILE A 5 -23.15 44.87 31.23
N LEU A 6 -22.23 44.78 32.21
CA LEU A 6 -21.13 43.81 32.20
C LEU A 6 -21.63 42.37 32.32
N GLN A 7 -22.61 42.09 33.19
CA GLN A 7 -23.26 40.78 33.30
C GLN A 7 -24.04 40.42 32.03
N TRP A 8 -24.72 41.39 31.42
CA TRP A 8 -25.41 41.20 30.15
C TRP A 8 -24.43 40.91 29.01
N PHE A 9 -23.30 41.62 28.94
CA PHE A 9 -22.24 41.37 27.96
C PHE A 9 -21.57 40.01 28.17
N SER A 10 -21.25 39.65 29.41
CA SER A 10 -20.64 38.36 29.77
C SER A 10 -21.54 37.18 29.38
N SER A 11 -22.84 37.25 29.69
CA SER A 11 -23.80 36.21 29.35
C SER A 11 -24.13 36.14 27.85
N HIS A 12 -24.09 37.25 27.11
CA HIS A 12 -24.22 37.23 25.65
C HIS A 12 -22.95 36.74 24.95
N LEU A 13 -21.76 37.04 25.49
CA LEU A 13 -20.49 36.56 24.92
C LEU A 13 -20.36 35.05 25.04
N SER A 14 -20.69 34.45 26.19
CA SER A 14 -20.58 33.00 26.40
C SER A 14 -21.50 32.22 25.45
N ASN A 15 -22.74 32.66 25.28
CA ASN A 15 -23.67 32.07 24.32
C ASN A 15 -23.20 32.21 22.86
N LEU A 16 -22.52 33.30 22.51
CA LEU A 16 -21.94 33.52 21.18
C LEU A 16 -20.72 32.62 20.94
N THR A 17 -19.85 32.45 21.93
CA THR A 17 -18.70 31.55 21.83
C THR A 17 -19.13 30.09 21.72
N ASP A 18 -20.18 29.71 22.42
CA ASP A 18 -20.73 28.36 22.38
C ASP A 18 -21.30 28.04 20.99
N ALA A 19 -22.09 28.96 20.44
CA ALA A 19 -22.62 28.83 19.09
C ALA A 19 -21.52 28.77 18.01
N LEU A 20 -20.40 29.47 18.22
CA LEU A 20 -19.30 29.53 17.27
C LEU A 20 -18.64 28.17 17.07
N VAL A 21 -18.39 27.42 18.15
CA VAL A 21 -17.75 26.09 18.06
C VAL A 21 -18.62 25.11 17.28
N TYR A 22 -19.93 25.05 17.58
CA TYR A 22 -20.85 24.21 16.82
C TYR A 22 -20.99 24.64 15.35
N CYS A 23 -21.00 25.95 15.08
CA CYS A 23 -20.98 26.47 13.71
C CYS A 23 -19.70 26.10 12.96
N ALA A 24 -18.54 26.11 13.65
CA ALA A 24 -17.27 25.70 13.07
C ALA A 24 -17.25 24.20 12.75
N ILE A 25 -17.72 23.34 13.68
CA ILE A 25 -17.88 21.90 13.45
C ILE A 25 -18.80 21.66 12.24
N ALA A 26 -19.99 22.27 12.22
CA ALA A 26 -20.93 22.16 11.11
C ALA A 26 -20.33 22.67 9.79
N GLY A 27 -19.61 23.79 9.81
CA GLY A 27 -18.95 24.35 8.63
C GLY A 27 -17.90 23.40 8.04
N VAL A 28 -17.03 22.84 8.88
CA VAL A 28 -16.02 21.85 8.46
C VAL A 28 -16.69 20.58 7.91
N THR A 29 -17.74 20.09 8.57
CA THR A 29 -18.50 18.92 8.09
C THR A 29 -19.13 19.20 6.72
N LEU A 30 -19.78 20.35 6.53
CA LEU A 30 -20.38 20.74 5.26
C LEU A 30 -19.32 20.87 4.15
N ILE A 31 -18.17 21.47 4.45
CA ILE A 31 -17.04 21.56 3.50
C ILE A 31 -16.60 20.15 3.09
N GLY A 32 -16.42 19.23 4.04
CA GLY A 32 -16.08 17.85 3.73
C GLY A 32 -17.13 17.16 2.86
N VAL A 33 -18.41 17.34 3.15
CA VAL A 33 -19.50 16.75 2.37
C VAL A 33 -19.51 17.30 0.93
N PHE A 34 -19.48 18.63 0.76
CA PHE A 34 -19.59 19.27 -0.55
C PHE A 34 -18.33 19.16 -1.40
N LYS A 35 -17.14 19.20 -0.81
CA LYS A 35 -15.87 19.18 -1.55
C LYS A 35 -15.22 17.80 -1.64
N CYS A 36 -15.55 16.86 -0.77
CA CYS A 36 -14.95 15.52 -0.79
C CYS A 36 -16.00 14.45 -1.17
N LEU A 37 -17.10 14.34 -0.41
CA LEU A 37 -18.03 13.21 -0.56
C LEU A 37 -18.93 13.32 -1.80
N ILE A 38 -19.58 14.46 -2.04
CA ILE A 38 -20.49 14.64 -3.19
C ILE A 38 -19.75 14.45 -4.52
N PRO A 39 -18.56 15.03 -4.76
CA PRO A 39 -17.80 14.78 -5.97
C PRO A 39 -17.54 13.28 -6.20
N LEU A 40 -17.15 12.54 -5.16
CA LEU A 40 -16.86 11.12 -5.23
C LEU A 40 -18.10 10.27 -5.55
N ILE A 41 -19.25 10.63 -4.96
CA ILE A 41 -20.55 10.04 -5.29
C ILE A 41 -20.88 10.30 -6.77
N THR A 42 -20.69 11.52 -7.25
CA THR A 42 -21.03 11.88 -8.64
C THR A 42 -20.15 11.16 -9.67
N THR A 43 -18.85 10.99 -9.43
CA THR A 43 -17.95 10.25 -10.33
C THR A 43 -18.26 8.76 -10.33
N THR A 44 -18.51 8.17 -9.15
CA THR A 44 -18.94 6.77 -9.01
C THR A 44 -20.25 6.50 -9.77
N HIS A 45 -21.26 7.36 -9.60
CA HIS A 45 -22.52 7.23 -10.32
C HIS A 45 -22.35 7.40 -11.84
N ALA A 46 -21.45 8.27 -12.27
CA ALA A 46 -21.15 8.44 -13.70
C ALA A 46 -20.53 7.17 -14.31
N LEU A 47 -19.59 6.53 -13.61
CA LEU A 47 -19.01 5.25 -14.03
C LEU A 47 -20.05 4.13 -14.09
N ARG A 48 -20.86 3.96 -13.03
CA ARG A 48 -21.93 2.95 -13.02
C ARG A 48 -22.93 3.16 -14.16
N ARG A 49 -23.32 4.41 -14.42
CA ARG A 49 -24.19 4.77 -15.55
C ARG A 49 -23.54 4.43 -16.89
N ALA A 50 -22.24 4.67 -17.04
CA ALA A 50 -21.48 4.33 -18.24
C ALA A 50 -21.46 2.81 -18.47
N ILE A 51 -21.26 2.00 -17.42
CA ILE A 51 -21.34 0.53 -17.48
C ILE A 51 -22.72 0.07 -17.97
N THR A 52 -23.79 0.57 -17.35
CA THR A 52 -25.16 0.19 -17.75
C THR A 52 -25.43 0.53 -19.22
N ARG A 53 -24.93 1.68 -19.69
CA ARG A 53 -25.05 2.07 -21.10
C ARG A 53 -24.26 1.16 -22.04
N LEU A 54 -23.04 0.76 -21.67
CA LEU A 54 -22.24 -0.19 -22.45
C LEU A 54 -22.94 -1.55 -22.58
N GLN A 55 -23.49 -2.06 -21.48
CA GLN A 55 -24.18 -3.34 -21.46
C GLN A 55 -25.47 -3.31 -22.29
N GLN A 56 -26.21 -2.20 -22.28
CA GLN A 56 -27.40 -2.00 -23.10
C GLN A 56 -27.05 -1.90 -24.61
N ASP A 57 -25.96 -1.21 -24.94
CA ASP A 57 -25.51 -1.04 -26.33
C ASP A 57 -24.98 -2.34 -26.94
N ALA A 58 -24.29 -3.18 -26.15
CA ALA A 58 -23.74 -4.46 -26.59
C ALA A 58 -24.79 -5.42 -27.18
N GLY A 59 -26.06 -5.31 -26.77
CA GLY A 59 -27.18 -6.10 -27.30
C GLY A 59 -27.85 -5.51 -28.54
N THR A 60 -27.58 -4.26 -28.90
CA THR A 60 -28.36 -3.48 -29.88
C THR A 60 -27.43 -2.96 -30.99
N ARG A 61 -27.01 -3.84 -31.91
CA ARG A 61 -26.01 -3.56 -32.98
C ARG A 61 -26.48 -2.59 -34.09
N GLN A 62 -27.17 -1.50 -33.78
CA GLN A 62 -27.58 -0.48 -34.76
C GLN A 62 -27.12 0.92 -34.32
N GLY A 63 -25.95 1.36 -34.79
CA GLY A 63 -25.47 2.74 -34.63
C GLY A 63 -23.97 2.89 -34.38
N THR A 64 -23.52 4.14 -34.22
CA THR A 64 -22.21 4.45 -33.63
C THR A 64 -22.19 4.02 -32.17
N PRO A 65 -21.16 3.31 -31.69
CA PRO A 65 -21.18 2.76 -30.34
C PRO A 65 -21.21 3.88 -29.28
N VAL A 66 -22.00 3.69 -28.24
CA VAL A 66 -22.36 4.73 -27.25
C VAL A 66 -21.14 5.29 -26.52
N TRP A 67 -20.05 4.53 -26.45
CA TRP A 67 -18.80 4.97 -25.82
C TRP A 67 -18.04 6.04 -26.61
N GLN A 68 -18.28 6.16 -27.91
CA GLN A 68 -17.67 7.21 -28.76
C GLN A 68 -18.29 8.60 -28.50
N GLU A 69 -19.38 8.68 -27.74
CA GLU A 69 -19.99 9.96 -27.39
C GLU A 69 -19.09 10.78 -26.44
N LYS A 70 -18.92 12.07 -26.77
CA LYS A 70 -18.13 13.02 -25.94
C LYS A 70 -18.64 13.18 -24.50
N ARG A 71 -19.91 12.84 -24.23
CA ARG A 71 -20.55 12.97 -22.90
C ARG A 71 -20.83 11.63 -22.24
N PHE A 72 -20.27 10.54 -22.76
CA PHE A 72 -20.48 9.18 -22.27
C PHE A 72 -20.22 9.05 -20.76
N MET A 73 -19.08 9.57 -20.28
CA MET A 73 -18.64 9.55 -18.88
C MET A 73 -19.20 10.67 -17.98
N GLY A 74 -20.13 11.49 -18.49
CA GLY A 74 -20.67 12.64 -17.75
C GLY A 74 -19.70 13.84 -17.64
N ASN A 75 -20.18 14.94 -17.04
CA ASN A 75 -19.48 16.24 -17.12
C ASN A 75 -18.14 16.28 -16.37
N ARG A 76 -18.00 15.59 -15.22
CA ARG A 76 -16.77 15.64 -14.40
C ARG A 76 -15.62 14.86 -15.04
N LEU A 77 -15.90 13.71 -15.66
CA LEU A 77 -14.90 12.86 -16.31
C LEU A 77 -14.76 13.13 -17.82
N LYS A 78 -15.54 14.08 -18.36
CA LYS A 78 -15.56 14.44 -19.78
C LYS A 78 -14.18 14.72 -20.36
N ASN A 79 -13.35 15.47 -19.64
CA ASN A 79 -12.04 15.87 -20.15
C ASN A 79 -11.08 14.68 -20.25
N CYS A 80 -11.06 13.80 -19.25
CA CYS A 80 -10.28 12.56 -19.29
C CYS A 80 -10.78 11.64 -20.41
N TRP A 81 -12.11 11.51 -20.55
CA TRP A 81 -12.71 10.71 -21.62
C TRP A 81 -12.39 11.24 -23.01
N LEU A 82 -12.42 12.56 -23.21
CA LEU A 82 -12.04 13.18 -24.49
C LEU A 82 -10.57 12.93 -24.84
N ARG A 83 -9.67 12.97 -23.85
CA ARG A 83 -8.25 12.64 -24.05
C ARG A 83 -8.07 11.18 -24.44
N PHE A 84 -8.79 10.28 -23.77
CA PHE A 84 -8.81 8.86 -24.15
C PHE A 84 -9.28 8.69 -25.60
N LEU A 85 -10.43 9.26 -25.99
CA LEU A 85 -10.94 9.14 -27.37
C LEU A 85 -9.95 9.68 -28.42
N GLN A 86 -9.32 10.82 -28.17
CA GLN A 86 -8.33 11.40 -29.08
C GLN A 86 -7.09 10.53 -29.25
N ASN A 87 -6.58 9.96 -28.15
CA ASN A 87 -5.38 9.13 -28.19
C ASN A 87 -5.68 7.72 -28.70
N ALA A 88 -6.85 7.16 -28.37
CA ALA A 88 -7.31 5.88 -28.90
C ALA A 88 -7.43 5.93 -30.43
N GLU A 89 -8.01 6.99 -31.01
CA GLU A 89 -8.09 7.16 -32.46
C GLU A 89 -6.71 7.26 -33.13
N GLN A 90 -5.75 7.92 -32.48
CA GLN A 90 -4.38 8.06 -33.00
C GLN A 90 -3.56 6.77 -32.90
N LEU A 91 -3.73 6.02 -31.80
CA LEU A 91 -3.02 4.77 -31.54
C LEU A 91 -3.59 3.61 -32.36
N ASP A 92 -4.91 3.60 -32.59
CA ASP A 92 -5.58 2.65 -33.48
C ASP A 92 -5.08 2.79 -34.92
N ARG A 93 -4.91 4.03 -35.41
CA ARG A 93 -4.25 4.30 -36.72
C ARG A 93 -2.81 3.81 -36.83
N ARG A 94 -2.14 3.57 -35.69
CA ARG A 94 -0.76 3.09 -35.61
C ARG A 94 -0.66 1.61 -35.21
N GLY A 95 -1.78 0.93 -34.98
CA GLY A 95 -1.82 -0.47 -34.53
C GLY A 95 -1.29 -0.69 -33.10
N LEU A 96 -1.21 0.36 -32.28
CA LEU A 96 -0.71 0.30 -30.90
C LEU A 96 -1.87 0.18 -29.90
N PRO A 97 -1.72 -0.59 -28.80
CA PRO A 97 -2.76 -0.70 -27.78
C PRO A 97 -2.94 0.62 -27.03
N CYS A 98 -4.20 0.97 -26.73
CA CYS A 98 -4.55 2.09 -25.86
C CYS A 98 -5.32 1.56 -24.66
N ASN A 99 -4.75 1.70 -23.47
CA ASN A 99 -5.38 1.23 -22.24
C ASN A 99 -6.27 2.34 -21.66
N VAL A 100 -7.51 1.99 -21.32
CA VAL A 100 -8.46 2.93 -20.71
C VAL A 100 -8.05 3.34 -19.29
N GLU A 101 -7.33 2.46 -18.59
CA GLU A 101 -6.79 2.65 -17.23
C GLU A 101 -5.84 3.86 -17.14
N ASP A 102 -5.12 4.18 -18.21
CA ASP A 102 -4.21 5.34 -18.23
C ASP A 102 -4.96 6.68 -18.08
N TYR A 103 -6.25 6.70 -18.38
CA TYR A 103 -7.10 7.90 -18.38
C TYR A 103 -8.18 7.88 -17.30
N ILE A 104 -8.65 6.69 -16.93
CA ILE A 104 -9.67 6.46 -15.91
C ILE A 104 -9.05 5.57 -14.84
N ASN A 105 -8.60 6.21 -13.77
CA ASN A 105 -7.87 5.60 -12.66
C ASN A 105 -8.22 6.30 -11.34
N ASP A 106 -7.61 5.83 -10.26
CA ASP A 106 -7.84 6.33 -8.91
C ASP A 106 -7.55 7.83 -8.78
N ASP A 107 -6.53 8.34 -9.46
CA ASP A 107 -6.17 9.76 -9.40
C ASP A 107 -7.23 10.66 -10.04
N THR A 108 -7.77 10.23 -11.18
CA THR A 108 -8.75 10.99 -11.95
C THR A 108 -10.17 10.87 -11.40
N VAL A 109 -10.52 9.74 -10.77
CA VAL A 109 -11.86 9.44 -10.29
C VAL A 109 -12.03 9.71 -8.80
N ILE A 110 -10.98 9.45 -8.00
CA ILE A 110 -11.00 9.47 -6.53
C ILE A 110 -10.19 10.65 -5.99
N HIS A 111 -8.88 10.69 -6.23
CA HIS A 111 -7.99 11.64 -5.53
C HIS A 111 -8.21 13.10 -5.97
N GLY A 112 -8.35 13.34 -7.27
CA GLY A 112 -8.60 14.68 -7.82
C GLY A 112 -9.98 15.24 -7.43
N PRO A 113 -11.09 14.57 -7.79
CA PRO A 113 -12.44 15.07 -7.50
C PRO A 113 -12.77 15.12 -6.00
N GLY A 114 -12.29 14.14 -5.23
CA GLY A 114 -12.56 14.00 -3.80
C GLY A 114 -11.63 14.81 -2.89
N ASN A 115 -10.64 15.52 -3.45
CA ASN A 115 -9.58 16.22 -2.71
C ASN A 115 -9.04 15.36 -1.55
N ALA A 116 -8.39 14.24 -1.87
CA ALA A 116 -7.99 13.24 -0.88
C ALA A 116 -7.24 13.83 0.34
N GLN A 117 -6.32 14.78 0.10
CA GLN A 117 -5.62 15.49 1.17
C GLN A 117 -6.56 16.25 2.10
N LEU A 118 -7.58 16.93 1.57
CA LEU A 118 -8.57 17.62 2.39
C LEU A 118 -9.42 16.60 3.16
N ALA A 119 -9.85 15.51 2.50
CA ALA A 119 -10.68 14.48 3.12
C ALA A 119 -9.97 13.81 4.32
N ASP A 120 -8.66 13.63 4.26
CA ASP A 120 -7.87 13.07 5.37
C ASP A 120 -7.73 14.05 6.55
N LEU A 121 -7.79 15.36 6.30
CA LEU A 121 -7.68 16.39 7.33
C LEU A 121 -9.01 16.66 8.06
N ILE A 122 -10.17 16.50 7.40
CA ILE A 122 -11.49 16.83 7.97
C ILE A 122 -11.75 16.11 9.33
N PRO A 123 -11.56 14.79 9.48
CA PRO A 123 -11.74 14.11 10.77
C PRO A 123 -10.85 14.67 11.89
N GLY A 124 -9.58 14.97 11.55
CA GLY A 124 -8.63 15.56 12.49
C GLY A 124 -9.08 16.94 12.96
N LEU A 125 -9.53 17.78 12.03
CA LEU A 125 -10.06 19.11 12.32
C LEU A 125 -11.31 19.05 13.21
N LEU A 126 -12.27 18.17 12.91
CA LEU A 126 -13.50 17.99 13.70
C LEU A 126 -13.20 17.53 15.13
N THR A 127 -12.25 16.62 15.29
CA THR A 127 -11.81 16.15 16.62
C THR A 127 -11.11 17.26 17.39
N SER A 128 -10.23 18.01 16.73
CA SER A 128 -9.52 19.14 17.34
C SER A 128 -10.46 20.28 17.77
N LEU A 129 -11.49 20.58 16.97
CA LEU A 129 -12.53 21.55 17.32
C LEU A 129 -13.37 21.07 18.51
N GLY A 130 -13.68 19.77 18.58
CA GLY A 130 -14.34 19.18 19.74
C GLY A 130 -13.53 19.36 21.03
N ILE A 131 -12.22 19.07 20.99
CA ILE A 131 -11.29 19.26 22.12
C ILE A 131 -11.20 20.74 22.51
N LEU A 132 -11.12 21.65 21.53
CA LEU A 132 -11.08 23.09 21.77
C LEU A 132 -12.36 23.57 22.46
N GLY A 133 -13.54 23.07 22.04
CA GLY A 133 -14.80 23.33 22.72
C GLY A 133 -14.81 22.86 24.17
N THR A 134 -14.23 21.69 24.46
CA THR A 134 -14.09 21.18 25.83
C THR A 134 -13.26 22.11 26.70
N PHE A 135 -12.11 22.58 26.20
CA PHE A 135 -11.27 23.52 26.94
C PHE A 135 -11.99 24.85 27.19
N MET A 136 -12.72 25.35 26.20
CA MET A 136 -13.47 26.60 26.33
C MET A 136 -14.60 26.48 27.36
N GLY A 137 -15.37 25.39 27.33
CA GLY A 137 -16.44 25.13 28.29
C GLY A 137 -15.95 24.91 29.72
N MET A 138 -14.81 24.25 29.91
CA MET A 138 -14.19 24.12 31.23
C MET A 138 -13.64 25.45 31.74
N MET A 139 -13.04 26.27 30.87
CA MET A 139 -12.51 27.59 31.25
C MET A 139 -13.64 28.54 31.69
N ASP A 140 -14.78 28.53 30.98
CA ASP A 140 -15.95 29.32 31.34
C ASP A 140 -16.62 28.78 32.62
N GLY A 141 -16.78 27.46 32.73
CA GLY A 141 -17.36 26.81 33.91
C GLY A 141 -16.57 27.00 35.20
N LEU A 142 -15.23 27.04 35.11
CA LEU A 142 -14.34 27.31 36.26
C LEU A 142 -14.19 28.81 36.55
N GLY A 143 -14.28 29.67 35.52
CA GLY A 143 -14.20 31.11 35.67
C GLY A 143 -15.33 31.72 36.49
N GLY A 144 -16.48 31.03 36.58
CA GLY A 144 -17.63 31.42 37.40
C GLY A 144 -17.55 31.04 38.89
N LEU A 145 -16.47 30.37 39.33
CA LEU A 145 -16.31 29.94 40.74
C LEU A 145 -15.53 30.96 41.56
N ASP A 146 -16.14 31.45 42.63
CA ASP A 146 -15.47 32.25 43.65
C ASP A 146 -15.11 31.37 44.86
N PHE A 147 -13.81 31.12 45.04
CA PHE A 147 -13.27 30.28 46.11
C PHE A 147 -13.14 31.01 47.46
N SER A 148 -13.62 32.25 47.56
CA SER A 148 -13.48 33.06 48.77
C SER A 148 -14.39 32.62 49.92
N ASN A 149 -15.51 31.94 49.64
CA ASN A 149 -16.43 31.43 50.67
C ASN A 149 -17.21 30.20 50.21
N ALA A 150 -17.55 29.29 51.13
CA ALA A 150 -18.26 28.04 50.81
C ALA A 150 -19.64 28.29 50.18
N ASP A 151 -20.37 29.31 50.65
CA ASP A 151 -21.67 29.68 50.07
C ASP A 151 -21.55 30.19 48.63
N LYS A 152 -20.44 30.87 48.30
CA LYS A 152 -20.15 31.39 46.96
C LYS A 152 -19.73 30.29 45.99
N ILE A 153 -19.06 29.25 46.48
CA ILE A 153 -18.78 28.03 45.71
C ILE A 153 -20.10 27.33 45.35
N ILE A 154 -21.02 27.19 46.30
CA ILE A 154 -22.34 26.56 46.07
C ILE A 154 -23.15 27.34 45.05
N GLU A 155 -23.11 28.69 45.11
CA GLU A 155 -23.77 29.58 44.15
C GLU A 155 -23.21 29.43 42.71
N GLY A 156 -21.94 29.04 42.55
CA GLY A 156 -21.29 28.84 41.26
C GLY A 156 -21.47 27.43 40.63
N ILE A 157 -22.01 26.45 41.37
CA ILE A 157 -22.23 25.08 40.87
C ILE A 157 -23.09 25.04 39.58
N PRO A 158 -24.19 25.80 39.44
CA PRO A 158 -25.00 25.80 38.22
C PRO A 158 -24.23 26.28 36.98
N THR A 159 -23.37 27.29 37.15
CA THR A 159 -22.50 27.81 36.07
C THR A 159 -21.47 26.78 35.66
N LEU A 160 -20.85 26.10 36.63
CA LEU A 160 -19.93 24.99 36.37
C LEU A 160 -20.61 23.84 35.61
N LEU A 161 -21.82 23.45 36.02
CA LEU A 161 -22.60 22.40 35.35
C LEU A 161 -22.93 22.77 33.91
N THR A 162 -23.24 24.03 33.65
CA THR A 162 -23.56 24.54 32.30
C THR A 162 -22.33 24.52 31.39
N GLY A 163 -21.19 25.04 31.86
CA GLY A 163 -19.92 24.99 31.10
C GLY A 163 -19.44 23.57 30.84
N MET A 164 -19.64 22.66 31.81
CA MET A 164 -19.34 21.25 31.66
C MET A 164 -20.27 20.55 30.66
N GLN A 165 -21.57 20.89 30.64
CA GLN A 165 -22.52 20.38 29.65
C GLN A 165 -22.13 20.82 28.23
N PHE A 166 -21.73 22.08 28.06
CA PHE A 166 -21.23 22.58 26.78
C PHE A 166 -19.96 21.82 26.35
N ALA A 167 -18.98 21.70 27.24
CA ALA A 167 -17.71 21.01 27.00
C ALA A 167 -17.92 19.55 26.53
N PHE A 168 -18.79 18.80 27.21
CA PHE A 168 -19.13 17.45 26.80
C PHE A 168 -19.89 17.42 25.47
N GLY A 169 -20.83 18.34 25.26
CA GLY A 169 -21.62 18.42 24.03
C GLY A 169 -20.75 18.65 22.79
N THR A 170 -19.80 19.59 22.85
CA THR A 170 -18.89 19.87 21.72
C THR A 170 -17.93 18.72 21.45
N SER A 171 -17.44 18.06 22.51
CA SER A 171 -16.57 16.89 22.37
C SER A 171 -17.28 15.73 21.67
N VAL A 172 -18.52 15.43 22.10
CA VAL A 172 -19.33 14.37 21.48
C VAL A 172 -19.64 14.73 20.03
N ALA A 173 -20.06 15.97 19.74
CA ALA A 173 -20.35 16.41 18.39
C ALA A 173 -19.13 16.31 17.45
N GLY A 174 -17.95 16.76 17.90
CA GLY A 174 -16.72 16.71 17.12
C GLY A 174 -16.27 15.27 16.82
N VAL A 175 -16.26 14.40 17.83
CA VAL A 175 -15.87 12.98 17.67
C VAL A 175 -16.90 12.22 16.81
N SER A 176 -18.19 12.39 17.06
CA SER A 176 -19.24 11.73 16.26
C SER A 176 -19.19 12.15 14.80
N CYS A 177 -19.07 13.46 14.50
CA CYS A 177 -18.95 13.93 13.12
C CYS A 177 -17.68 13.42 12.45
N SER A 178 -16.55 13.37 13.18
CA SER A 178 -15.27 12.83 12.69
C SER A 178 -15.38 11.36 12.29
N ILE A 179 -15.93 10.53 13.16
CA ILE A 179 -16.13 9.09 12.91
C ILE A 179 -17.09 8.88 11.74
N CYS A 180 -18.24 9.55 11.75
CA CYS A 180 -19.23 9.44 10.68
C CYS A 180 -18.63 9.84 9.32
N PHE A 181 -17.91 10.96 9.27
CA PHE A 181 -17.26 11.40 8.04
C PHE A 181 -16.22 10.38 7.55
N ASN A 182 -15.37 9.86 8.43
CA ASN A 182 -14.33 8.89 8.08
C ASN A 182 -14.94 7.60 7.51
N ILE A 183 -15.96 7.05 8.18
CA ILE A 183 -16.67 5.84 7.73
C ILE A 183 -17.30 6.07 6.35
N ILE A 184 -18.03 7.17 6.16
CA ILE A 184 -18.68 7.47 4.88
C ILE A 184 -17.63 7.66 3.78
N ASN A 185 -16.55 8.39 4.04
CA ASN A 185 -15.45 8.59 3.10
C ASN A 185 -14.83 7.26 2.68
N ARG A 186 -14.54 6.37 3.63
CA ARG A 186 -13.96 5.03 3.36
C ARG A 186 -14.90 4.16 2.52
N ILE A 187 -16.19 4.17 2.82
CA ILE A 187 -17.22 3.43 2.06
C ILE A 187 -17.30 3.96 0.62
N LEU A 188 -17.32 5.27 0.43
CA LEU A 188 -17.41 5.89 -0.89
C LEU A 188 -16.14 5.67 -1.72
N GLN A 189 -14.95 5.73 -1.10
CA GLN A 189 -13.70 5.37 -1.77
C GLN A 189 -13.73 3.91 -2.23
N GLY A 190 -14.08 2.97 -1.35
CA GLY A 190 -14.21 1.56 -1.70
C GLY A 190 -15.24 1.30 -2.81
N SER A 191 -16.36 2.04 -2.81
CA SER A 191 -17.35 1.99 -3.88
C SER A 191 -16.83 2.56 -5.20
N SER A 192 -15.93 3.54 -5.15
CA SER A 192 -15.32 4.16 -6.33
C SER A 192 -14.30 3.23 -6.97
N TYR A 193 -13.40 2.63 -6.17
CA TYR A 193 -12.44 1.62 -6.63
C TYR A 193 -13.13 0.49 -7.39
N ARG A 194 -14.17 -0.12 -6.78
CA ARG A 194 -14.96 -1.16 -7.46
C ARG A 194 -15.61 -0.67 -8.75
N ALA A 195 -16.14 0.56 -8.78
CA ALA A 195 -16.76 1.10 -9.98
C ALA A 195 -15.75 1.37 -11.11
N ILE A 196 -14.47 1.65 -10.78
CA ILE A 196 -13.38 1.76 -11.75
C ILE A 196 -13.07 0.37 -12.32
N ASP A 197 -12.81 -0.61 -11.47
CA ASP A 197 -12.52 -1.99 -11.90
C ASP A 197 -13.64 -2.58 -12.76
N ASP A 198 -14.89 -2.44 -12.30
CA ASP A 198 -16.06 -2.88 -13.04
C ASP A 198 -16.15 -2.18 -14.40
N PHE A 199 -15.87 -0.86 -14.44
CA PHE A 199 -15.89 -0.11 -15.69
C PHE A 199 -14.81 -0.57 -16.65
N VAL A 200 -13.56 -0.68 -16.20
CA VAL A 200 -12.41 -1.10 -17.02
C VAL A 200 -12.64 -2.49 -17.59
N SER A 201 -13.11 -3.44 -16.77
CA SER A 201 -13.42 -4.80 -17.18
C SER A 201 -14.56 -4.86 -18.22
N ASN A 202 -15.68 -4.17 -17.97
CA ASN A 202 -16.80 -4.12 -18.91
C ASN A 202 -16.43 -3.38 -20.20
N PHE A 203 -15.65 -2.31 -20.11
CA PHE A 203 -15.22 -1.56 -21.29
C PHE A 203 -14.26 -2.38 -22.16
N THR A 204 -13.29 -3.07 -21.54
CA THR A 204 -12.33 -3.90 -22.27
C THR A 204 -13.02 -5.07 -22.97
N SER A 205 -13.95 -5.75 -22.29
CA SER A 205 -14.69 -6.87 -22.87
C SER A 205 -15.71 -6.45 -23.94
N LEU A 206 -16.47 -5.37 -23.72
CA LEU A 206 -17.59 -4.99 -24.59
C LEU A 206 -17.20 -4.03 -25.73
N ALA A 207 -16.25 -3.12 -25.49
CA ALA A 207 -15.88 -2.07 -26.44
C ALA A 207 -14.52 -2.32 -27.13
N MET A 208 -13.60 -3.03 -26.47
CA MET A 208 -12.27 -3.36 -27.01
C MET A 208 -12.10 -4.85 -27.37
N SER A 209 -13.19 -5.58 -27.61
CA SER A 209 -13.12 -6.87 -28.31
C SER A 209 -12.51 -6.64 -29.70
N ARG A 210 -11.18 -6.85 -29.83
CA ARG A 210 -10.50 -6.79 -31.12
C ARG A 210 -11.20 -7.75 -32.10
N PRO A 211 -11.48 -7.32 -33.34
CA PRO A 211 -11.61 -8.27 -34.43
C PRO A 211 -10.28 -9.00 -34.54
N LEU A 212 -10.39 -10.33 -34.55
CA LEU A 212 -9.43 -11.34 -34.98
C LEU A 212 -8.14 -10.83 -35.67
N ASP A 213 -7.03 -11.38 -35.20
CA ASP A 213 -5.70 -11.32 -35.82
C ASP A 213 -5.75 -11.42 -37.37
N ASN A 214 -4.89 -10.65 -38.04
CA ASN A 214 -4.67 -10.76 -39.49
C ASN A 214 -4.32 -12.21 -39.91
N ASP A 215 -3.76 -12.98 -38.98
CA ASP A 215 -3.41 -14.39 -39.13
C ASP A 215 -4.62 -15.31 -39.34
N VAL A 216 -5.82 -14.99 -38.85
CA VAL A 216 -7.02 -15.84 -39.07
C VAL A 216 -7.71 -15.52 -40.41
N GLN A 217 -7.57 -14.29 -40.91
CA GLN A 217 -8.03 -13.94 -42.25
C GLN A 217 -7.19 -14.66 -43.32
N LEU A 218 -5.90 -14.88 -43.04
CA LEU A 218 -5.01 -15.74 -43.80
C LEU A 218 -5.43 -17.23 -43.69
N ILE A 219 -5.86 -17.69 -42.51
CA ILE A 219 -6.34 -19.08 -42.32
C ILE A 219 -7.65 -19.35 -43.08
N CYS A 220 -8.59 -18.41 -43.14
CA CYS A 220 -9.80 -18.54 -43.98
C CYS A 220 -9.50 -18.44 -45.49
N GLN A 221 -8.50 -17.66 -45.91
CA GLN A 221 -8.00 -17.70 -47.29
C GLN A 221 -7.32 -19.04 -47.63
N ASN A 222 -6.63 -19.66 -46.66
CA ASN A 222 -6.01 -20.98 -46.82
C ASN A 222 -7.04 -22.13 -46.85
N GLN A 223 -8.27 -21.92 -46.36
CA GLN A 223 -9.34 -22.92 -46.51
C GLN A 223 -9.82 -23.06 -47.97
N ASP A 224 -9.68 -22.02 -48.80
CA ASP A 224 -9.98 -22.09 -50.24
C ASP A 224 -8.93 -22.94 -51.01
N SER A 225 -7.66 -22.91 -50.56
CA SER A 225 -6.62 -23.82 -51.08
C SER A 225 -6.89 -25.30 -50.79
N ASN A 226 -7.67 -25.61 -49.74
CA ASN A 226 -8.02 -26.99 -49.39
C ASN A 226 -9.09 -27.58 -50.32
N HIS A 227 -9.96 -26.74 -50.90
CA HIS A 227 -10.91 -27.18 -51.92
C HIS A 227 -10.21 -27.49 -53.26
N MET A 228 -9.10 -26.79 -53.54
CA MET A 228 -8.24 -27.08 -54.70
C MET A 228 -7.43 -28.38 -54.51
N LEU A 229 -6.97 -28.67 -53.27
CA LEU A 229 -6.27 -29.92 -52.92
C LEU A 229 -7.18 -31.16 -53.06
N SER A 230 -8.46 -31.03 -52.71
CA SER A 230 -9.45 -32.11 -52.88
C SER A 230 -9.72 -32.43 -54.35
N THR A 231 -9.64 -31.42 -55.23
CA THR A 231 -9.85 -31.61 -56.68
C THR A 231 -8.59 -32.18 -57.36
N LEU A 232 -7.39 -31.91 -56.82
CA LEU A 232 -6.11 -32.42 -57.31
C LEU A 232 -5.88 -33.91 -56.98
N THR A 233 -6.53 -34.43 -55.94
CA THR A 233 -6.39 -35.84 -55.53
C THR A 233 -7.14 -36.80 -56.47
N ASP A 234 -8.17 -36.31 -57.18
CA ASP A 234 -8.99 -37.12 -58.11
C ASP A 234 -8.38 -37.24 -59.53
N THR A 235 -7.38 -36.43 -59.89
CA THR A 235 -6.81 -36.39 -61.25
C THR A 235 -5.39 -36.95 -61.39
N LEU A 236 -4.74 -37.37 -60.29
CA LEU A 236 -3.40 -37.94 -60.32
C LEU A 236 -3.43 -39.48 -60.37
N PRO A 237 -2.79 -40.15 -61.35
CA PRO A 237 -2.68 -41.60 -61.37
C PRO A 237 -1.96 -42.12 -60.11
N GLY A 238 -2.49 -43.16 -59.47
CA GLY A 238 -2.02 -43.67 -58.16
C GLY A 238 -0.54 -44.07 -58.04
N GLN A 239 0.22 -44.13 -59.14
CA GLN A 239 1.67 -44.32 -59.12
C GLN A 239 2.44 -43.04 -58.77
N LEU A 240 1.92 -41.84 -59.12
CA LEU A 240 2.59 -40.57 -58.83
C LEU A 240 2.35 -40.13 -57.37
N ALA A 241 1.15 -40.37 -56.84
CA ALA A 241 0.80 -40.06 -55.45
C ALA A 241 1.68 -40.82 -54.44
N GLY A 242 1.91 -42.12 -54.67
CA GLY A 242 2.78 -42.94 -53.82
C GLY A 242 4.26 -42.53 -53.90
N ALA A 243 4.73 -42.10 -55.08
CA ALA A 243 6.09 -41.59 -55.24
C ALA A 243 6.27 -40.22 -54.56
N MET A 244 5.27 -39.34 -54.63
CA MET A 244 5.27 -38.05 -53.94
C MET A 244 5.24 -38.22 -52.42
N GLU A 245 4.39 -39.10 -51.92
CA GLU A 245 4.28 -39.38 -50.47
C GLU A 245 5.59 -39.94 -49.90
N HIS A 246 6.23 -40.86 -50.63
CA HIS A 246 7.52 -41.43 -50.21
C HIS A 246 8.67 -40.42 -50.27
N SER A 247 8.70 -39.55 -51.28
CA SER A 247 9.74 -38.54 -51.47
C SER A 247 9.63 -37.39 -50.46
N VAL A 248 8.40 -36.91 -50.18
CA VAL A 248 8.12 -35.92 -49.13
C VAL A 248 8.45 -36.48 -47.74
N ARG A 249 8.09 -37.74 -47.47
CA ARG A 249 8.42 -38.40 -46.20
C ARG A 249 9.93 -38.56 -46.01
N SER A 250 10.66 -38.94 -47.06
CA SER A 250 12.12 -39.10 -47.01
C SER A 250 12.87 -37.77 -46.87
N ALA A 251 12.33 -36.68 -47.42
CA ALA A 251 12.87 -35.33 -47.28
C ALA A 251 12.54 -34.68 -45.92
N MET A 252 11.40 -35.00 -45.29
CA MET A 252 11.03 -34.45 -43.98
C MET A 252 11.63 -35.19 -42.78
N GLN A 253 12.05 -36.44 -42.96
CA GLN A 253 12.60 -37.26 -41.88
C GLN A 253 13.87 -36.66 -41.21
N PRO A 254 14.85 -36.10 -41.94
CA PRO A 254 16.03 -35.47 -41.34
C PRO A 254 15.69 -34.18 -40.57
N VAL A 255 14.74 -33.38 -41.09
CA VAL A 255 14.27 -32.14 -40.46
C VAL A 255 13.56 -32.44 -39.14
N SER A 256 12.67 -33.44 -39.13
CA SER A 256 11.96 -33.88 -37.93
C SER A 256 12.92 -34.36 -36.85
N GLN A 257 13.91 -35.19 -37.20
CA GLN A 257 14.90 -35.70 -36.25
C GLN A 257 15.81 -34.60 -35.69
N ALA A 258 16.21 -33.63 -36.52
CA ALA A 258 16.99 -32.50 -36.05
C ALA A 258 16.20 -31.59 -35.12
N MET A 259 14.92 -31.34 -35.43
CA MET A 259 14.03 -30.53 -34.59
C MET A 259 13.79 -31.20 -33.23
N ASP A 260 13.56 -32.52 -33.20
CA ASP A 260 13.41 -33.28 -31.95
C ASP A 260 14.69 -33.26 -31.10
N ASN A 261 15.85 -33.47 -31.71
CA ASN A 261 17.13 -33.41 -31.01
C ASN A 261 17.43 -32.01 -30.46
N PHE A 262 17.08 -30.96 -31.22
CA PHE A 262 17.22 -29.57 -30.80
C PHE A 262 16.28 -29.22 -29.65
N LEU A 263 14.97 -29.50 -29.78
CA LEU A 263 14.00 -29.25 -28.72
C LEU A 263 14.39 -29.98 -27.44
N MET A 264 14.76 -31.26 -27.55
CA MET A 264 15.09 -32.06 -26.38
C MET A 264 16.40 -31.62 -25.72
N GLY A 265 17.40 -31.20 -26.51
CA GLY A 265 18.68 -30.68 -26.01
C GLY A 265 18.56 -29.30 -25.37
N ALA A 266 17.90 -28.35 -26.05
CA ALA A 266 17.71 -26.98 -25.57
C ALA A 266 16.82 -26.93 -24.33
N THR A 267 15.74 -27.72 -24.29
CA THR A 267 14.82 -27.76 -23.14
C THR A 267 15.50 -28.37 -21.92
N ARG A 268 16.28 -29.45 -22.07
CA ARG A 268 17.05 -30.03 -20.95
C ARG A 268 18.08 -29.06 -20.39
N ALA A 269 18.88 -28.44 -21.25
CA ALA A 269 19.90 -27.49 -20.82
C ALA A 269 19.29 -26.29 -20.07
N GLN A 270 18.08 -25.86 -20.47
CA GLN A 270 17.36 -24.77 -19.82
C GLN A 270 16.78 -25.17 -18.46
N VAL A 271 16.15 -26.34 -18.36
CA VAL A 271 15.61 -26.85 -17.10
C VAL A 271 16.73 -27.04 -16.07
N ASP A 272 17.87 -27.58 -16.50
CA ASP A 272 19.06 -27.72 -15.64
C ASP A 272 19.66 -26.36 -15.23
N GLY A 273 19.69 -25.39 -16.15
CA GLY A 273 20.19 -24.04 -15.88
C GLY A 273 19.33 -23.29 -14.87
N VAL A 274 18.00 -23.30 -15.06
CA VAL A 274 17.04 -22.71 -14.12
C VAL A 274 17.07 -23.42 -12.77
N GLY A 275 17.17 -24.76 -12.77
CA GLY A 275 17.29 -25.55 -11.54
C GLY A 275 18.51 -25.16 -10.70
N ARG A 276 19.67 -24.89 -11.32
CA ARG A 276 20.87 -24.41 -10.60
C ARG A 276 20.69 -23.00 -10.03
N ILE A 277 20.12 -22.08 -10.80
CA ILE A 277 19.91 -20.69 -10.35
C ILE A 277 18.94 -20.66 -9.17
N VAL A 278 17.81 -21.36 -9.29
CA VAL A 278 16.81 -21.48 -8.22
C VAL A 278 17.39 -22.18 -6.99
N GLY A 279 18.18 -23.25 -7.18
CA GLY A 279 18.83 -23.97 -6.08
C GLY A 279 19.81 -23.09 -5.31
N SER A 280 20.67 -22.36 -6.02
CA SER A 280 21.62 -21.41 -5.41
C SER A 280 20.91 -20.28 -4.66
N PHE A 281 19.84 -19.73 -5.26
CA PHE A 281 19.01 -18.70 -4.64
C PHE A 281 18.37 -19.18 -3.34
N VAL A 282 17.68 -20.34 -3.37
CA VAL A 282 17.01 -20.90 -2.19
C VAL A 282 18.01 -21.21 -1.08
N GLN A 283 19.20 -21.72 -1.43
CA GLN A 283 20.24 -22.01 -0.45
C GLN A 283 20.79 -20.74 0.21
N GLN A 284 21.05 -19.70 -0.57
CA GLN A 284 21.55 -18.42 -0.06
C GLN A 284 20.50 -17.70 0.81
N MET A 285 19.25 -17.71 0.37
CA MET A 285 18.12 -17.14 1.10
C MET A 285 17.88 -17.87 2.43
N ASN A 286 17.89 -19.21 2.42
CA ASN A 286 17.63 -20.00 3.62
C ASN A 286 18.78 -19.87 4.64
N ALA A 287 20.03 -19.84 4.18
CA ALA A 287 21.19 -19.62 5.05
C ALA A 287 21.17 -18.22 5.69
N SER A 288 20.87 -17.17 4.92
CA SER A 288 20.90 -15.79 5.40
C SER A 288 19.70 -15.45 6.28
N LEU A 289 18.47 -15.79 5.87
CA LEU A 289 17.27 -15.43 6.64
C LEU A 289 17.09 -16.23 7.93
N SER A 290 17.48 -17.52 7.94
CA SER A 290 17.26 -18.40 9.11
C SER A 290 18.12 -17.99 10.31
N ASP A 291 19.42 -17.79 10.10
CA ASP A 291 20.34 -17.39 11.18
C ASP A 291 20.06 -15.97 11.70
N GLN A 292 19.57 -15.09 10.82
CA GLN A 292 19.20 -13.72 11.16
C GLN A 292 17.90 -13.62 11.95
N LEU A 293 16.85 -14.37 11.58
CA LEU A 293 15.61 -14.43 12.35
C LEU A 293 15.86 -15.00 13.74
N LEU A 294 16.77 -15.96 13.87
CA LEU A 294 17.20 -16.50 15.16
C LEU A 294 18.00 -15.47 15.99
N THR A 295 18.84 -14.65 15.34
CA THR A 295 19.62 -13.60 16.02
C THR A 295 18.74 -12.41 16.43
N LEU A 296 17.79 -12.01 15.59
CA LEU A 296 16.78 -11.01 15.90
C LEU A 296 15.85 -11.51 17.03
N GLY A 297 15.44 -12.77 16.98
CA GLY A 297 14.65 -13.40 18.05
C GLY A 297 15.38 -13.40 19.39
N ARG A 298 16.69 -13.70 19.40
CA ARG A 298 17.53 -13.65 20.60
C ARG A 298 17.65 -12.23 21.16
N THR A 299 18.01 -11.26 20.33
CA THR A 299 18.14 -9.85 20.76
C THR A 299 16.80 -9.26 21.24
N MET A 300 15.68 -9.57 20.57
CA MET A 300 14.35 -9.16 21.03
C MET A 300 13.98 -9.77 22.38
N THR A 301 14.38 -11.01 22.63
CA THR A 301 14.17 -11.69 23.92
C THR A 301 14.99 -11.03 25.03
N GLU A 302 16.28 -10.72 24.77
CA GLU A 302 17.14 -10.00 25.72
C GLU A 302 16.60 -8.61 26.05
N VAL A 303 16.15 -7.86 25.04
CA VAL A 303 15.52 -6.54 25.23
C VAL A 303 14.24 -6.66 26.05
N ASN A 304 13.40 -7.66 25.79
CA ASN A 304 12.15 -7.86 26.52
C ASN A 304 12.42 -8.16 28.01
N GLN A 305 13.38 -9.04 28.30
CA GLN A 305 13.81 -9.34 29.67
C GLN A 305 14.37 -8.10 30.39
N HIS A 306 15.22 -7.32 29.71
CA HIS A 306 15.77 -6.08 30.26
C HIS A 306 14.70 -5.02 30.50
N GLN A 307 13.76 -4.85 29.58
CA GLN A 307 12.64 -3.91 29.74
C GLN A 307 11.77 -4.28 30.94
N GLN A 308 11.51 -5.58 31.15
CA GLN A 308 10.71 -6.06 32.27
C GLN A 308 11.42 -5.86 33.62
N ALA A 309 12.73 -6.11 33.68
CA ALA A 309 13.55 -5.80 34.85
C ALA A 309 13.60 -4.29 35.15
N SER A 310 13.72 -3.45 34.11
CA SER A 310 13.74 -2.00 34.25
C SER A 310 12.40 -1.44 34.73
N LEU A 311 11.27 -1.99 34.25
CA LEU A 311 9.93 -1.62 34.71
C LEU A 311 9.72 -1.93 36.20
N GLU A 312 10.19 -3.09 36.66
CA GLU A 312 10.13 -3.45 38.09
C GLU A 312 10.99 -2.50 38.93
N GLN A 313 12.17 -2.12 38.44
CA GLN A 313 13.05 -1.19 39.14
C GLN A 313 12.47 0.25 39.20
N VAL A 314 11.85 0.73 38.12
CA VAL A 314 11.11 2.01 38.11
C VAL A 314 9.93 1.96 39.09
N ARG A 315 9.19 0.85 39.13
CA ARG A 315 8.08 0.66 40.08
C ARG A 315 8.56 0.70 41.54
N GLN A 316 9.68 0.09 41.86
CA GLN A 316 10.29 0.19 43.19
C GLN A 316 10.71 1.62 43.54
N SER A 317 11.27 2.36 42.58
CA SER A 317 11.64 3.77 42.75
C SER A 317 10.44 4.69 42.97
N LEU A 318 9.33 4.47 42.23
CA LEU A 318 8.07 5.19 42.44
C LEU A 318 7.49 4.95 43.83
N ASN A 319 7.60 3.73 44.35
CA ASN A 319 7.19 3.40 45.71
C ASN A 319 8.07 4.11 46.75
N ALA A 320 9.38 4.17 46.54
CA ALA A 320 10.30 4.91 47.41
C ALA A 320 10.00 6.43 47.38
N ALA A 321 9.74 7.00 46.21
CA ALA A 321 9.34 8.40 46.05
C ALA A 321 8.01 8.71 46.76
N ALA A 322 7.02 7.80 46.66
CA ALA A 322 5.76 7.92 47.39
C ALA A 322 5.97 7.90 48.91
N ALA A 323 6.87 7.06 49.42
CA ALA A 323 7.23 7.04 50.84
C ALA A 323 7.87 8.36 51.31
N ILE A 324 8.79 8.92 50.51
CA ILE A 324 9.39 10.25 50.79
C ILE A 324 8.31 11.34 50.83
N GLN A 325 7.30 11.28 49.95
CA GLN A 325 6.22 12.27 49.92
C GLN A 325 5.30 12.19 51.14
N VAL A 326 5.08 11.00 51.68
CA VAL A 326 4.37 10.79 52.95
C VAL A 326 5.21 11.36 54.11
N ASP A 327 6.50 11.04 54.18
CA ASP A 327 7.40 11.56 55.20
C ASP A 327 7.49 13.10 55.15
N MET A 328 7.47 13.71 53.95
CA MET A 328 7.48 15.16 53.76
C MET A 328 6.21 15.83 54.27
N ARG A 329 5.03 15.23 54.06
CA ARG A 329 3.77 15.73 54.64
C ARG A 329 3.79 15.63 56.15
N GLN A 330 4.26 14.51 56.70
CA GLN A 330 4.36 14.32 58.14
C GLN A 330 5.32 15.34 58.77
N LEU A 331 6.43 15.67 58.10
CA LEU A 331 7.35 16.72 58.53
C LEU A 331 6.67 18.10 58.49
N HIS A 332 5.88 18.38 57.45
CA HIS A 332 5.11 19.63 57.34
C HIS A 332 4.09 19.75 58.48
N ASP A 333 3.36 18.68 58.80
CA ASP A 333 2.38 18.67 59.89
C ASP A 333 3.03 18.88 61.25
N VAL A 334 4.15 18.19 61.52
CA VAL A 334 4.94 18.39 62.75
C VAL A 334 5.48 19.82 62.82
N THR A 335 5.92 20.40 61.70
CA THR A 335 6.41 21.78 61.66
C THR A 335 5.29 22.79 61.95
N ASN A 336 4.09 22.57 61.41
CA ASN A 336 2.93 23.41 61.71
C ASN A 336 2.51 23.31 63.18
N ASP A 337 2.54 22.10 63.76
CA ASP A 337 2.26 21.87 65.18
C ASP A 337 3.25 22.64 66.08
N VAL A 338 4.53 22.64 65.72
CA VAL A 338 5.57 23.42 66.40
C VAL A 338 5.31 24.92 66.31
N ILE A 339 4.92 25.43 65.15
CA ILE A 339 4.60 26.85 64.95
C ILE A 339 3.41 27.25 65.82
N ALA A 340 2.33 26.47 65.79
CA ALA A 340 1.14 26.72 66.60
C ALA A 340 1.45 26.71 68.10
N HIS A 341 2.31 25.79 68.54
CA HIS A 341 2.74 25.73 69.94
C HIS A 341 3.72 26.84 70.31
N PHE A 342 4.58 27.31 69.40
CA PHE A 342 5.40 28.50 69.62
C PHE A 342 4.54 29.75 69.77
N GLU A 343 3.50 29.92 68.96
CA GLU A 343 2.52 31.00 69.12
C GLU A 343 1.80 30.91 70.46
N GLN A 344 1.39 29.71 70.87
CA GLN A 344 0.78 29.48 72.18
C GLN A 344 1.75 29.79 73.32
N TYR A 345 3.02 29.40 73.21
CA TYR A 345 4.06 29.71 74.19
C TYR A 345 4.30 31.22 74.30
N ILE A 346 4.34 31.96 73.18
CA ILE A 346 4.44 33.42 73.20
C ILE A 346 3.22 34.03 73.93
N LYS A 347 2.03 33.49 73.71
CA LYS A 347 0.81 33.87 74.42
C LYS A 347 0.90 33.58 75.92
N GLU A 348 1.30 32.38 76.31
CA GLU A 348 1.46 31.98 77.71
C GLU A 348 2.57 32.77 78.41
N LEU A 349 3.69 33.06 77.74
CA LEU A 349 4.77 33.91 78.24
C LEU A 349 4.27 35.35 78.52
N SER A 350 3.47 35.90 77.60
CA SER A 350 2.85 37.21 77.78
C SER A 350 1.87 37.24 78.94
N ALA A 351 1.17 36.12 79.21
CA ALA A 351 0.26 35.96 80.33
C ALA A 351 0.99 35.67 81.66
N ALA A 352 2.06 34.88 81.64
CA ALA A 352 2.86 34.49 82.80
C ALA A 352 3.67 35.66 83.38
N ARG A 353 3.97 36.69 82.58
CA ARG A 353 4.48 37.99 83.06
C ARG A 353 3.56 38.66 84.12
N SER A 354 2.34 38.15 84.32
CA SER A 354 1.40 38.59 85.36
C SER A 354 1.27 37.66 86.59
N ARG A 355 1.85 36.45 86.59
CA ARG A 355 1.81 35.50 87.74
C ARG A 355 3.08 34.63 87.79
N ASP A 356 3.90 34.84 88.81
CA ASP A 356 5.26 34.30 88.99
C ASP A 356 5.37 32.76 89.14
N GLU A 357 4.31 32.03 89.51
CA GLU A 357 4.45 30.60 89.91
C GLU A 357 4.33 29.56 88.78
N GLY A 358 3.88 29.93 87.58
CA GLY A 358 3.60 28.98 86.48
C GLY A 358 4.73 28.80 85.45
N PHE A 359 5.72 29.70 85.47
CA PHE A 359 6.69 29.88 84.40
C PHE A 359 7.67 28.71 84.25
N GLU A 360 8.26 28.25 85.37
CA GLU A 360 9.23 27.15 85.39
C GLU A 360 8.65 25.82 84.85
N ARG A 361 7.39 25.49 85.20
CA ARG A 361 6.72 24.28 84.70
C ARG A 361 6.39 24.34 83.22
N SER A 362 5.88 25.47 82.72
CA SER A 362 5.58 25.64 81.29
C SER A 362 6.87 25.60 80.46
N SER A 363 7.95 26.21 80.96
CA SER A 363 9.26 26.16 80.30
C SER A 363 9.86 24.74 80.26
N ALA A 364 9.71 23.94 81.32
CA ALA A 364 10.18 22.56 81.35
C ALA A 364 9.40 21.62 80.41
N ASP A 365 8.07 21.81 80.31
CA ASP A 365 7.22 21.05 79.36
C ASP A 365 7.54 21.39 77.90
N LEU A 366 7.75 22.68 77.60
CA LEU A 366 8.15 23.13 76.27
C LEU A 366 9.51 22.55 75.84
N LEU A 367 10.52 22.58 76.71
CA LEU A 367 11.84 22.02 76.42
C LEU A 367 11.79 20.51 76.15
N THR A 368 10.98 19.79 76.92
CA THR A 368 10.79 18.34 76.75
C THR A 368 10.12 18.03 75.40
N ARG A 369 9.12 18.83 75.00
CA ARG A 369 8.42 18.67 73.71
C ARG A 369 9.28 19.10 72.54
N LEU A 370 10.04 20.19 72.66
CA LEU A 370 11.03 20.62 71.67
C LEU A 370 12.09 19.54 71.42
N GLY A 371 12.57 18.88 72.48
CA GLY A 371 13.48 17.75 72.35
C GLY A 371 12.87 16.59 71.54
N LYS A 372 11.61 16.24 71.85
CA LYS A 372 10.90 15.15 71.15
C LYS A 372 10.61 15.47 69.68
N VAL A 373 10.22 16.72 69.39
CA VAL A 373 10.03 17.23 68.02
C VAL A 373 11.34 17.24 67.25
N SER A 374 12.42 17.73 67.87
CA SER A 374 13.74 17.78 67.26
C SER A 374 14.23 16.38 66.84
N ASP A 375 14.02 15.38 67.69
CA ASP A 375 14.34 13.98 67.36
C ASP A 375 13.49 13.45 66.19
N GLN A 376 12.19 13.76 66.18
CA GLN A 376 11.30 13.38 65.08
C GLN A 376 11.70 14.05 63.76
N GLN A 377 12.04 15.33 63.77
CA GLN A 377 12.49 16.09 62.60
C GLN A 377 13.82 15.57 62.06
N LEU A 378 14.77 15.26 62.94
CA LEU A 378 16.06 14.66 62.56
C LEU A 378 15.87 13.29 61.91
N SER A 379 14.95 12.47 62.45
CA SER A 379 14.63 11.16 61.89
C SER A 379 13.99 11.24 60.50
N ALA A 380 13.08 12.20 60.28
CA ALA A 380 12.43 12.43 58.99
C ALA A 380 13.43 12.97 57.95
N LEU A 381 14.31 13.91 58.32
CA LEU A 381 15.37 14.41 57.44
C LEU A 381 16.34 13.31 57.02
N ASN A 382 16.70 12.41 57.93
CA ASN A 382 17.55 11.26 57.61
C ASN A 382 16.88 10.30 56.62
N ARG A 383 15.57 10.07 56.74
CA ARG A 383 14.80 9.24 55.77
C ARG A 383 14.68 9.89 54.40
N ILE A 384 14.40 11.19 54.35
CA ILE A 384 14.35 11.95 53.09
C ILE A 384 15.72 11.91 52.40
N ARG A 385 16.81 12.11 53.14
CA ARG A 385 18.18 12.05 52.61
C ARG A 385 18.52 10.67 52.05
N ALA A 386 18.20 9.61 52.79
CA ALA A 386 18.40 8.24 52.32
C ALA A 386 17.57 7.93 51.06
N GLY A 387 16.34 8.44 51.00
CA GLY A 387 15.48 8.30 49.82
C GLY A 387 15.99 9.07 48.59
N GLN A 388 16.57 10.26 48.79
CA GLN A 388 17.21 11.03 47.71
C GLN A 388 18.46 10.34 47.16
N GLU A 389 19.29 9.75 48.02
CA GLU A 389 20.47 8.97 47.61
C GLU A 389 20.08 7.74 46.79
N GLU A 390 19.04 7.01 47.20
CA GLU A 390 18.54 5.85 46.43
C GLU A 390 17.93 6.26 45.08
N LEU A 391 17.17 7.37 45.04
CA LEU A 391 16.60 7.89 43.79
C LEU A 391 17.68 8.32 42.80
N ALA A 392 18.75 8.96 43.28
CA ALA A 392 19.89 9.34 42.45
C ALA A 392 20.58 8.09 41.85
N ARG A 393 20.78 7.06 42.69
CA ARG A 393 21.40 5.79 42.28
C ARG A 393 20.59 5.06 41.21
N VAL A 394 19.26 4.99 41.37
CA VAL A 394 18.37 4.35 40.39
C VAL A 394 18.33 5.15 39.08
N THR A 395 18.31 6.48 39.15
CA THR A 395 18.29 7.36 37.96
C THR A 395 19.58 7.20 37.14
N GLU A 396 20.73 7.14 37.82
CA GLU A 396 22.03 6.90 37.18
C GLU A 396 22.10 5.51 36.55
N GLN A 397 21.66 4.48 37.27
CA GLN A 397 21.63 3.11 36.76
C GLN A 397 20.70 2.98 35.55
N PHE A 398 19.51 3.59 35.59
CA PHE A 398 18.56 3.60 34.48
C PHE A 398 19.12 4.30 33.25
N THR A 399 19.76 5.47 33.44
CA THR A 399 20.37 6.23 32.34
C THR A 399 21.48 5.42 31.66
N ARG A 400 22.34 4.78 32.45
CA ARG A 400 23.42 3.94 31.95
C ARG A 400 22.90 2.71 31.20
N GLN A 401 21.94 2.00 31.79
CA GLN A 401 21.33 0.81 31.19
C GLN A 401 20.56 1.13 29.91
N SER A 402 19.82 2.25 29.89
CA SER A 402 19.10 2.72 28.70
C SER A 402 20.07 3.06 27.56
N SER A 403 21.20 3.70 27.87
CA SER A 403 22.27 3.98 26.90
C SER A 403 22.89 2.69 26.35
N GLU A 404 23.22 1.72 27.21
CA GLU A 404 23.81 0.44 26.79
C GLU A 404 22.84 -0.37 25.91
N THR A 405 21.55 -0.40 26.27
CA THR A 405 20.51 -1.09 25.48
C THR A 405 20.30 -0.41 24.13
N THR A 406 20.29 0.92 24.07
CA THR A 406 20.17 1.70 22.83
C THR A 406 21.37 1.47 21.91
N ALA A 407 22.58 1.39 22.48
CA ALA A 407 23.80 1.10 21.73
C ALA A 407 23.76 -0.33 21.14
N ALA A 408 23.36 -1.33 21.92
CA ALA A 408 23.20 -2.71 21.47
C ALA A 408 22.14 -2.83 20.35
N MET A 409 21.00 -2.16 20.50
CA MET A 409 19.93 -2.10 19.49
C MET A 409 20.42 -1.45 18.19
N LYS A 410 21.16 -0.34 18.28
CA LYS A 410 21.72 0.36 17.11
C LYS A 410 22.76 -0.50 16.39
N GLN A 411 23.61 -1.20 17.13
CA GLN A 411 24.59 -2.11 16.56
C GLN A 411 23.93 -3.30 15.86
N SER A 412 22.93 -3.93 16.50
CA SER A 412 22.16 -5.03 15.90
C SER A 412 21.40 -4.57 14.66
N SER A 413 20.72 -3.42 14.71
CA SER A 413 20.01 -2.83 13.58
C SER A 413 20.93 -2.51 12.40
N ASN A 414 22.13 -1.97 12.66
CA ASN A 414 23.10 -1.68 11.61
C ASN A 414 23.63 -2.97 10.96
N ALA A 415 23.93 -3.99 11.75
CA ALA A 415 24.36 -5.30 11.25
C ALA A 415 23.28 -5.95 10.36
N THR A 416 22.02 -5.93 10.81
CA THR A 416 20.88 -6.41 10.01
C THR A 416 20.71 -5.63 8.71
N THR A 417 20.88 -4.30 8.74
CA THR A 417 20.77 -3.44 7.54
C THR A 417 21.85 -3.74 6.51
N GLN A 418 23.10 -3.90 6.97
CA GLN A 418 24.24 -4.17 6.09
C GLN A 418 24.14 -5.54 5.41
N GLU A 419 23.67 -6.55 6.14
CA GLU A 419 23.42 -7.88 5.58
C GLU A 419 22.19 -7.93 4.66
N LEU A 420 21.11 -7.19 4.96
CA LEU A 420 19.97 -7.04 4.04
C LEU A 420 20.40 -6.43 2.69
N SER A 421 21.33 -5.47 2.72
CA SER A 421 21.93 -4.94 1.50
C SER A 421 22.66 -6.04 0.73
N GLY A 422 23.40 -6.91 1.41
CA GLY A 422 24.08 -8.06 0.80
C GLY A 422 23.12 -9.07 0.17
N VAL A 423 21.99 -9.36 0.82
CA VAL A 423 20.92 -10.21 0.25
C VAL A 423 20.28 -9.55 -0.98
N ALA A 424 20.04 -8.24 -0.92
CA ALA A 424 19.51 -7.49 -2.06
C ALA A 424 20.47 -7.49 -3.27
N ASP A 425 21.78 -7.36 -3.02
CA ASP A 425 22.80 -7.46 -4.06
C ASP A 425 22.86 -8.88 -4.66
N ALA A 426 22.77 -9.92 -3.83
CA ALA A 426 22.68 -11.30 -4.30
C ALA A 426 21.41 -11.55 -5.15
N MET A 427 20.25 -11.01 -4.73
CA MET A 427 19.02 -11.06 -5.52
C MET A 427 19.18 -10.40 -6.88
N LYS A 428 19.81 -9.22 -6.91
CA LYS A 428 20.07 -8.49 -8.15
C LYS A 428 20.99 -9.28 -9.08
N GLN A 429 21.99 -9.96 -8.54
CA GLN A 429 22.90 -10.81 -9.30
C GLN A 429 22.19 -12.05 -9.87
N SER A 430 21.39 -12.77 -9.07
CA SER A 430 20.61 -13.92 -9.56
C SER A 430 19.58 -13.51 -10.64
N ALA A 431 18.97 -12.33 -10.51
CA ALA A 431 18.08 -11.78 -11.54
C ALA A 431 18.83 -11.48 -12.84
N ALA A 432 20.05 -10.94 -12.76
CA ALA A 432 20.89 -10.70 -13.93
C ALA A 432 21.31 -12.00 -14.64
N GLU A 433 21.70 -13.03 -13.87
CA GLU A 433 22.04 -14.35 -14.41
C GLU A 433 20.85 -15.04 -15.08
N LEU A 434 19.65 -14.93 -14.49
CA LEU A 434 18.42 -15.45 -15.09
C LEU A 434 18.07 -14.74 -16.40
N SER A 435 18.18 -13.40 -16.43
CA SER A 435 17.96 -12.60 -17.63
C SER A 435 18.95 -12.97 -18.75
N ALA A 436 20.23 -13.12 -18.41
CA ALA A 436 21.26 -13.56 -19.35
C ALA A 436 20.96 -14.98 -19.89
N GLY A 437 20.50 -15.89 -19.02
CA GLY A 437 20.04 -17.22 -19.41
C GLY A 437 18.87 -17.19 -20.41
N CYS A 438 17.88 -16.33 -20.20
CA CYS A 438 16.75 -16.14 -21.12
C CYS A 438 17.18 -15.57 -22.49
N GLN A 439 18.11 -14.62 -22.51
CA GLN A 439 18.67 -14.10 -23.76
C GLN A 439 19.42 -15.19 -24.53
N ASN A 440 20.28 -15.96 -23.85
CA ASN A 440 21.02 -17.06 -24.47
C ASN A 440 20.11 -18.17 -25.01
N PHE A 441 19.00 -18.46 -24.31
CA PHE A 441 17.98 -19.38 -24.80
C PHE A 441 17.31 -18.85 -26.07
N THR A 442 16.88 -17.60 -26.07
CA THR A 442 16.25 -16.97 -27.24
C THR A 442 17.18 -17.04 -28.45
N GLN A 443 18.47 -16.72 -28.26
CA GLN A 443 19.48 -16.81 -29.31
C GLN A 443 19.68 -18.25 -29.80
N SER A 444 19.72 -19.23 -28.89
CA SER A 444 19.84 -20.65 -29.24
C SER A 444 18.62 -21.16 -30.02
N VAL A 445 17.41 -20.74 -29.65
CA VAL A 445 16.16 -21.08 -30.35
C VAL A 445 16.13 -20.51 -31.75
N VAL A 446 16.49 -19.24 -31.92
CA VAL A 446 16.58 -18.60 -33.24
C VAL A 446 17.61 -19.30 -34.12
N SER A 447 18.80 -19.57 -33.58
CA SER A 447 19.87 -20.27 -34.31
C SER A 447 19.48 -21.71 -34.69
N GLY A 448 18.87 -22.46 -33.76
CA GLY A 448 18.41 -23.83 -34.00
C GLY A 448 17.28 -23.91 -35.03
N LEU A 449 16.32 -22.98 -34.99
CA LEU A 449 15.28 -22.86 -36.00
C LEU A 449 15.87 -22.50 -37.36
N SER A 450 16.81 -21.54 -37.42
CA SER A 450 17.50 -21.15 -38.66
C SER A 450 18.27 -22.32 -39.28
N GLN A 451 18.94 -23.12 -38.46
CA GLN A 451 19.63 -24.33 -38.91
C GLN A 451 18.66 -25.42 -39.39
N SER A 452 17.53 -25.60 -38.71
CA SER A 452 16.47 -26.54 -39.12
C SER A 452 15.82 -26.14 -40.44
N LEU A 453 15.56 -24.84 -40.62
CA LEU A 453 15.10 -24.25 -41.88
C LEU A 453 16.12 -24.41 -43.01
N GLY A 454 17.42 -24.26 -42.73
CA GLY A 454 18.48 -24.53 -43.71
C GLY A 454 18.52 -26.00 -44.15
N MET A 455 18.29 -26.94 -43.23
CA MET A 455 18.18 -28.37 -43.55
C MET A 455 16.89 -28.70 -44.32
N PHE A 456 15.80 -27.98 -44.04
CA PHE A 456 14.54 -28.07 -44.79
C PHE A 456 14.72 -27.58 -46.23
N ASP A 457 15.38 -26.44 -46.44
CA ASP A 457 15.69 -25.91 -47.77
C ASP A 457 16.58 -26.87 -48.56
N ALA A 458 17.64 -27.40 -47.94
CA ALA A 458 18.50 -28.41 -48.56
C ALA A 458 17.73 -29.71 -48.93
N SER A 459 16.84 -30.18 -48.06
CA SER A 459 15.98 -31.33 -48.36
C SER A 459 15.00 -31.06 -49.50
N MET A 460 14.40 -29.87 -49.55
CA MET A 460 13.49 -29.50 -50.63
C MET A 460 14.21 -29.30 -51.97
N GLN A 461 15.42 -28.75 -51.98
CA GLN A 461 16.26 -28.69 -53.18
C GLN A 461 16.61 -30.10 -53.69
N GLY A 462 16.91 -31.04 -52.79
CA GLY A 462 17.09 -32.45 -53.15
C GLY A 462 15.83 -33.09 -53.73
N LEU A 463 14.66 -32.79 -53.16
CA LEU A 463 13.36 -33.25 -53.63
C LEU A 463 13.05 -32.69 -55.03
N MET A 464 13.33 -31.41 -55.26
CA MET A 464 13.17 -30.76 -56.58
C MET A 464 14.11 -31.36 -57.63
N ALA A 465 15.36 -31.66 -57.28
CA ALA A 465 16.31 -32.30 -58.19
C ALA A 465 15.83 -33.70 -58.59
N MET A 466 15.36 -34.50 -57.62
CA MET A 466 14.84 -35.84 -57.87
C MET A 466 13.56 -35.81 -58.71
N MET A 467 12.63 -34.90 -58.42
CA MET A 467 11.40 -34.73 -59.21
C MET A 467 11.69 -34.20 -60.61
N GLY A 468 12.68 -33.32 -60.78
CA GLY A 468 13.13 -32.86 -62.09
C GLY A 468 13.67 -34.01 -62.94
N GLU A 469 14.50 -34.87 -62.35
CA GLU A 469 15.03 -36.08 -63.02
C GLU A 469 13.91 -37.08 -63.39
N THR A 470 12.90 -37.21 -62.53
CA THR A 470 11.74 -38.07 -62.80
C THR A 470 10.85 -37.49 -63.90
N THR A 471 10.72 -36.17 -63.96
CA THR A 471 9.98 -35.42 -64.99
C THR A 471 10.68 -35.50 -66.34
N ASP A 472 12.02 -35.38 -66.38
CA ASP A 472 12.82 -35.58 -67.59
C ASP A 472 12.65 -37.00 -68.14
N LYS A 473 12.68 -38.03 -67.26
CA LYS A 473 12.44 -39.43 -67.65
C LYS A 473 11.04 -39.65 -68.22
N LEU A 474 10.00 -38.99 -67.69
CA LEU A 474 8.63 -39.03 -68.21
C LEU A 474 8.50 -38.32 -69.57
N SER A 475 9.20 -37.19 -69.75
CA SER A 475 9.18 -36.40 -70.98
C SER A 475 9.82 -37.12 -72.19
N GLY A 476 10.73 -38.06 -71.94
CA GLY A 476 11.36 -38.91 -72.96
C GLY A 476 10.47 -40.04 -73.50
N THR A 477 9.23 -40.17 -73.00
CA THR A 477 8.25 -41.16 -73.45
C THR A 477 7.30 -40.51 -74.46
N ASP A 478 7.12 -41.09 -75.66
CA ASP A 478 6.37 -40.55 -76.82
C ASP A 478 4.83 -40.44 -76.65
N SER A 479 4.35 -40.24 -75.42
CA SER A 479 2.93 -40.04 -75.11
C SER A 479 2.62 -38.56 -74.85
N ALA A 480 1.70 -37.99 -75.62
CA ALA A 480 1.22 -36.61 -75.45
C ALA A 480 0.66 -36.33 -74.04
N GLU A 481 0.23 -37.37 -73.33
CA GLU A 481 -0.30 -37.31 -71.96
C GLU A 481 0.85 -37.22 -70.93
N ALA A 482 1.97 -37.90 -71.19
CA ALA A 482 3.19 -37.81 -70.38
C ALA A 482 3.86 -36.43 -70.50
N THR A 483 3.87 -35.83 -71.71
CA THR A 483 4.41 -34.48 -71.92
C THR A 483 3.56 -33.41 -71.21
N ARG A 484 2.24 -33.59 -71.15
CA ARG A 484 1.32 -32.69 -70.45
C ARG A 484 1.47 -32.79 -68.94
N GLN A 485 1.55 -34.01 -68.41
CA GLN A 485 1.81 -34.25 -66.99
C GLN A 485 3.18 -33.73 -66.56
N ALA A 486 4.22 -33.89 -67.40
CA ALA A 486 5.54 -33.33 -67.13
C ALA A 486 5.49 -31.79 -67.01
N ALA A 487 4.76 -31.11 -67.91
CA ALA A 487 4.62 -29.65 -67.89
C ALA A 487 3.83 -29.14 -66.66
N GLU A 488 2.79 -29.85 -66.22
CA GLU A 488 2.06 -29.52 -64.98
C GLU A 488 2.91 -29.74 -63.72
N THR A 489 3.68 -30.83 -63.69
CA THR A 489 4.59 -31.14 -62.57
C THR A 489 5.69 -30.08 -62.47
N GLN A 490 6.23 -29.63 -63.61
CA GLN A 490 7.20 -28.52 -63.69
C GLN A 490 6.63 -27.20 -63.15
N ARG A 491 5.36 -26.91 -63.44
CA ARG A 491 4.65 -25.71 -62.96
C ARG A 491 4.47 -25.73 -61.45
N LEU A 492 4.05 -26.87 -60.90
CA LEU A 492 3.88 -27.05 -59.46
C LEU A 492 5.21 -26.94 -58.70
N LEU A 493 6.29 -27.50 -59.24
CA LEU A 493 7.63 -27.35 -58.69
C LEU A 493 8.07 -25.89 -58.62
N THR A 494 7.75 -25.11 -59.65
CA THR A 494 8.10 -23.68 -59.72
C THR A 494 7.32 -22.88 -58.66
N ALA A 495 6.02 -23.14 -58.52
CA ALA A 495 5.18 -22.48 -57.51
C ALA A 495 5.59 -22.85 -56.07
N LEU A 496 5.94 -24.11 -55.83
CA LEU A 496 6.44 -24.57 -54.54
C LEU A 496 7.77 -23.87 -54.19
N LYS A 497 8.66 -23.71 -55.18
CA LYS A 497 9.94 -23.01 -55.02
C LYS A 497 9.76 -21.55 -54.63
N GLU A 498 8.89 -20.83 -55.33
CA GLU A 498 8.57 -19.43 -54.98
C GLU A 498 8.01 -19.29 -53.56
N SER A 499 7.17 -20.24 -53.11
CA SER A 499 6.61 -20.19 -51.75
C SER A 499 7.67 -20.40 -50.66
N ILE A 500 8.65 -21.28 -50.90
CA ILE A 500 9.74 -21.56 -49.96
C ILE A 500 10.71 -20.38 -49.92
N ASP A 501 11.07 -19.81 -51.07
CA ASP A 501 11.92 -18.62 -51.15
C ASP A 501 11.28 -17.43 -50.43
N ALA A 502 9.96 -17.25 -50.55
CA ALA A 502 9.22 -16.21 -49.84
C ALA A 502 9.20 -16.41 -48.31
N ALA A 503 8.97 -17.64 -47.83
CA ALA A 503 9.01 -17.97 -46.40
C ALA A 503 10.42 -17.75 -45.80
N THR A 504 11.46 -18.10 -46.56
CA THR A 504 12.87 -17.96 -46.15
C THR A 504 13.29 -16.49 -46.11
N ALA A 505 12.81 -15.67 -47.04
CA ALA A 505 13.03 -14.23 -47.06
C ALA A 505 12.35 -13.50 -45.89
N ALA A 506 11.11 -13.89 -45.54
CA ALA A 506 10.37 -13.30 -44.43
C ALA A 506 11.03 -13.53 -43.06
N LEU A 507 11.71 -14.67 -42.89
CA LEU A 507 12.45 -14.99 -41.67
C LEU A 507 13.76 -14.20 -41.55
N ARG A 508 14.52 -14.05 -42.66
CA ARG A 508 15.73 -13.21 -42.70
C ARG A 508 15.46 -11.74 -42.44
N GLN A 509 14.27 -11.24 -42.81
CA GLN A 509 13.86 -9.85 -42.56
C GLN A 509 13.58 -9.55 -41.08
N LYS A 510 13.38 -10.59 -40.25
CA LYS A 510 13.17 -10.47 -38.79
C LYS A 510 14.45 -10.65 -37.95
N GLU A 511 15.56 -11.05 -38.58
CA GLU A 511 16.88 -11.18 -37.94
C GLU A 511 17.68 -9.86 -37.90
N GLY A 512 17.25 -8.82 -38.62
CA GLY A 512 17.81 -7.46 -38.58
C GLY A 512 16.89 -6.49 -37.87
#